data_AF-A0A960WD72-F1
#
_entry.id   AF-A0A960WD72-F1
#
_cell.length_a   1.000
_cell.length_b   1.000
_cell.length_c   1.000
_cell.angle_alpha   90.00
_cell.angle_beta   90.00
_cell.angle_gamma   90.00
#
_symmetry.space_group_name_H-M   'P 1'
#
loop_
_entity.id
_entity.type
_entity.pdbx_description
1 polymer ?
#
loop_
_entity_poly.entity_id
_entity_poly.type
_entity_poly.pdbx_seq_one_letter_code
_entity_poly.pdbx_strand_id
1 'polypeptide(L)'
;MLIIYAPIAEEMFFRGILFQSLEKEYALSIAVILSSLLFMATHNGLFVGTFFLGLMTCYWTYQSRSIYPGIIFHAISNTFVLFAHHIAPNIGKISHIVFF
;
A
#
# COMPACT_ATOMS: atom_id res chain seq x y z
N MET A 1 -8.06 12.73 8.84
CA MET A 1 -6.93 13.38 8.10
C MET A 1 -5.87 12.36 7.70
N LEU A 2 -5.42 11.50 8.62
CA LEU A 2 -4.47 10.41 8.32
C LEU A 2 -4.88 9.47 7.17
N ILE A 3 -6.19 9.20 7.02
CA ILE A 3 -6.75 8.34 5.94
C ILE A 3 -6.37 8.80 4.53
N ILE A 4 -6.15 10.11 4.33
CA ILE A 4 -5.89 10.68 3.01
C ILE A 4 -4.41 11.05 2.86
N TYR A 5 -3.83 11.68 3.88
CA TYR A 5 -2.45 12.15 3.79
C TYR A 5 -1.42 11.02 3.88
N ALA A 6 -1.67 9.96 4.67
CA ALA A 6 -0.74 8.85 4.79
C ALA A 6 -0.60 8.07 3.46
N PRO A 7 -1.70 7.66 2.78
CA PRO A 7 -1.59 7.00 1.47
C PRO A 7 -0.86 7.85 0.43
N ILE A 8 -1.03 9.17 0.43
CA ILE A 8 -0.31 10.05 -0.50
C ILE A 8 1.19 9.96 -0.25
N ALA A 9 1.64 10.16 1.00
CA ALA A 9 3.05 10.12 1.34
C ALA A 9 3.66 8.73 1.08
N GLU A 10 2.95 7.67 1.43
CA GLU A 10 3.37 6.29 1.22
C GLU A 10 3.49 5.97 -0.27
N GLU A 11 2.48 6.25 -1.09
CA GLU A 11 2.58 6.00 -2.54
C GLU A 11 3.65 6.88 -3.21
N MET A 12 3.85 8.12 -2.77
CA MET A 12 4.94 8.95 -3.28
C MET A 12 6.31 8.30 -3.02
N PHE A 13 6.54 7.78 -1.82
CA PHE A 13 7.80 7.13 -1.48
C PHE A 13 7.93 5.76 -2.14
N PHE A 14 6.98 4.86 -1.91
CA PHE A 14 7.08 3.48 -2.36
C PHE A 14 6.90 3.35 -3.88
N ARG A 15 5.97 4.10 -4.50
CA ARG A 15 5.66 3.95 -5.95
C ARG A 15 6.30 5.03 -6.78
N GLY A 16 6.48 6.23 -6.25
CA GLY A 16 7.17 7.32 -6.93
C GLY A 16 8.70 7.19 -6.91
N ILE A 17 9.29 6.63 -5.84
CA ILE A 17 10.74 6.56 -5.67
C ILE A 17 11.23 5.11 -5.65
N LEU A 18 10.84 4.31 -4.65
CA LEU A 18 11.43 2.99 -4.42
C LEU A 18 11.17 2.02 -5.58
N PHE A 19 9.90 1.82 -5.95
CA PHE A 19 9.52 0.92 -7.05
C PHE A 19 10.16 1.34 -8.37
N GLN A 20 10.17 2.64 -8.69
CA GLN A 20 10.79 3.16 -9.91
C GLN A 20 12.31 2.94 -9.94
N SER A 21 12.98 3.09 -8.79
CA SER A 21 14.41 2.77 -8.68
C SER A 21 14.66 1.27 -8.84
N LEU A 22 13.82 0.41 -8.26
CA LEU A 22 13.94 -1.04 -8.39
C LEU A 22 13.63 -1.52 -9.82
N GLU A 23 12.64 -0.94 -10.50
CA GLU A 23 12.27 -1.28 -11.89
C GLU A 23 13.40 -0.96 -12.88
N LYS A 24 14.27 0.01 -12.57
CA LYS A 24 15.44 0.35 -13.39
C LYS A 24 16.57 -0.66 -13.30
N GLU A 25 16.74 -1.29 -12.13
CA GLU A 25 17.89 -2.16 -11.82
C GLU A 25 17.53 -3.65 -11.89
N TYR A 26 16.26 -4.01 -11.72
CA TYR A 26 15.80 -5.39 -11.61
C TYR A 26 14.65 -5.70 -12.56
N ALA A 27 14.38 -6.98 -12.80
CA ALA A 27 13.20 -7.42 -13.52
C ALA A 27 11.92 -6.94 -12.82
N LEU A 28 10.87 -6.62 -13.60
CA LEU A 28 9.60 -6.09 -13.10
C LEU A 28 9.03 -6.92 -11.93
N SER A 29 9.04 -8.25 -12.04
CA SER A 29 8.54 -9.15 -10.98
C SER A 29 9.31 -8.97 -9.67
N ILE A 30 10.63 -8.84 -9.73
CA ILE A 30 11.49 -8.62 -8.55
C ILE A 30 11.21 -7.24 -7.96
N ALA A 31 11.13 -6.20 -8.80
CA ALA A 31 10.83 -4.83 -8.34
C ALA A 31 9.47 -4.75 -7.63
N VAL A 32 8.44 -5.37 -8.20
CA VAL A 32 7.09 -5.45 -7.60
C VAL A 32 7.14 -6.18 -6.26
N ILE A 33 7.78 -7.34 -6.20
CA ILE A 33 7.83 -8.15 -4.96
C ILE A 33 8.63 -7.42 -3.88
N LEU A 34 9.82 -6.92 -4.18
CA LEU A 34 10.67 -6.23 -3.21
C LEU A 34 10.02 -4.95 -2.69
N SER A 35 9.46 -4.12 -3.57
CA SER A 35 8.76 -2.90 -3.15
C SER A 35 7.56 -3.22 -2.26
N SER A 36 6.83 -4.30 -2.56
CA SER A 36 5.64 -4.71 -1.77
C SER A 36 6.02 -5.33 -0.43
N LEU A 37 7.11 -6.09 -0.36
CA LEU A 37 7.65 -6.62 0.89
C LEU A 37 8.15 -5.51 1.82
N LEU A 38 8.89 -4.54 1.27
CA LEU A 38 9.36 -3.38 2.02
C LEU A 38 8.18 -2.52 2.52
N PHE A 39 7.16 -2.34 1.68
CA PHE A 39 5.92 -1.67 2.07
C PHE A 39 5.23 -2.40 3.23
N MET A 40 5.05 -3.72 3.16
CA MET A 40 4.50 -4.50 4.27
C MET A 40 5.34 -4.37 5.55
N ALA A 41 6.67 -4.38 5.43
CA ALA A 41 7.59 -4.36 6.57
C ALA A 41 7.58 -3.05 7.37
N THR A 42 7.11 -1.94 6.79
CA THR A 42 6.98 -0.66 7.51
C THR A 42 5.70 -0.54 8.34
N HIS A 43 4.80 -1.53 8.26
CA HIS A 43 3.55 -1.55 9.02
C HIS A 43 3.69 -2.39 10.29
N ASN A 44 2.82 -2.15 11.27
CA ASN A 44 2.77 -2.91 12.51
C ASN A 44 2.32 -4.37 12.30
N GLY A 45 3.28 -5.24 12.00
CA GLY A 45 3.12 -6.68 11.83
C GLY A 45 3.10 -7.12 10.36
N LEU A 46 3.44 -8.39 10.11
CA LEU A 46 3.45 -8.97 8.77
C LEU A 46 2.02 -9.34 8.35
N PHE A 47 1.28 -8.38 7.83
CA PHE A 47 -0.06 -8.62 7.33
C PHE A 47 -0.04 -8.92 5.83
N VAL A 48 -0.53 -10.11 5.48
CA VAL A 48 -0.66 -10.54 4.09
C VAL A 48 -1.44 -9.52 3.25
N GLY A 49 -2.44 -8.84 3.84
CA GLY A 49 -3.21 -7.80 3.16
C GLY A 49 -2.41 -6.55 2.76
N THR A 50 -1.43 -6.10 3.56
CA THR A 50 -0.61 -4.93 3.19
C THR A 50 0.38 -5.28 2.08
N PHE A 51 0.89 -6.51 2.06
CA PHE A 51 1.64 -7.02 0.91
C PHE A 51 0.80 -7.02 -0.37
N PHE A 52 -0.44 -7.53 -0.33
CA PHE A 52 -1.33 -7.52 -1.50
C PHE A 52 -1.71 -6.10 -1.95
N LEU A 53 -2.00 -5.20 -1.01
CA LEU A 53 -2.19 -3.79 -1.31
C LEU A 53 -0.95 -3.24 -2.04
N GLY A 54 0.24 -3.65 -1.58
CA GLY A 54 1.49 -3.26 -2.19
C GLY A 54 1.66 -3.75 -3.64
N LEU A 55 1.28 -5.00 -3.91
CA LEU A 55 1.27 -5.56 -5.26
C LEU A 55 0.29 -4.81 -6.18
N MET A 56 -0.92 -4.50 -5.69
CA MET A 56 -1.95 -3.82 -6.48
C MET A 56 -1.57 -2.38 -6.83
N THR A 57 -1.00 -1.65 -5.88
CA THR A 57 -0.54 -0.27 -6.09
C THR A 57 0.68 -0.21 -7.02
N CYS A 58 1.59 -1.19 -6.97
CA CYS A 58 2.63 -1.38 -8.00
C CYS A 58 2.02 -1.66 -9.38
N TYR A 59 1.03 -2.56 -9.48
CA TYR A 59 0.34 -2.86 -10.73
C TYR A 59 -0.31 -1.61 -11.34
N TRP A 60 -1.07 -0.85 -10.55
CA TRP A 60 -1.72 0.37 -11.00
C TRP A 60 -0.70 1.44 -11.42
N THR A 61 0.40 1.58 -10.67
CA THR A 61 1.47 2.51 -11.00
C THR A 61 2.15 2.13 -12.32
N TYR A 62 2.43 0.85 -12.51
CA TYR A 62 3.05 0.33 -13.73
C TYR A 62 2.15 0.52 -14.96
N GLN A 63 0.86 0.17 -14.87
CA GLN A 63 -0.06 0.28 -16.01
C GLN A 63 -0.42 1.72 -16.35
N SER A 64 -0.62 2.57 -15.36
CA SER A 64 -1.03 3.97 -15.59
C SER A 64 0.15 4.93 -15.74
N ARG A 65 1.38 4.48 -15.46
CA ARG A 65 2.59 5.32 -15.34
C ARG A 65 2.37 6.53 -14.42
N SER A 66 1.55 6.34 -13.39
CA SER A 66 1.09 7.39 -12.48
C SER A 66 0.83 6.81 -11.10
N ILE A 67 1.15 7.56 -10.05
CA ILE A 67 0.87 7.15 -8.66
C ILE A 67 -0.59 7.41 -8.25
N TYR A 68 -1.32 8.26 -8.97
CA TYR A 68 -2.67 8.68 -8.58
C TYR A 68 -3.68 7.52 -8.46
N PRO A 69 -3.73 6.55 -9.39
CA PRO A 69 -4.63 5.40 -9.23
C PRO A 69 -4.27 4.54 -8.01
N GLY A 70 -2.98 4.40 -7.70
CA GLY A 70 -2.50 3.75 -6.49
C GLY A 70 -2.97 4.47 -5.23
N ILE A 71 -2.82 5.80 -5.18
CA ILE A 71 -3.29 6.64 -4.06
C ILE A 71 -4.78 6.46 -3.81
N ILE A 72 -5.59 6.50 -4.88
CA ILE A 72 -7.05 6.34 -4.77
C ILE A 72 -7.40 4.94 -4.26
N PHE A 73 -6.79 3.90 -4.84
CA PHE A 73 -7.02 2.52 -4.41
C PHE A 73 -6.64 2.29 -2.95
N HIS A 74 -5.51 2.86 -2.53
CA HIS A 74 -5.03 2.79 -1.16
C HIS A 74 -5.98 3.52 -0.20
N ALA A 75 -6.38 4.75 -0.49
CA ALA A 75 -7.33 5.50 0.35
C ALA A 75 -8.70 4.79 0.47
N ILE A 76 -9.19 4.16 -0.60
CA ILE A 76 -10.41 3.34 -0.58
C ILE A 76 -10.23 2.12 0.33
N SER A 77 -9.10 1.42 0.19
CA SER A 77 -8.78 0.26 1.03
C SER A 77 -8.76 0.62 2.52
N ASN A 78 -8.18 1.78 2.85
CA ASN A 78 -8.11 2.27 4.24
C ASN A 78 -9.49 2.62 4.78
N THR A 79 -10.33 3.22 3.95
CA THR A 79 -11.72 3.55 4.30
C THR A 79 -12.53 2.28 4.55
N PHE A 80 -12.37 1.27 3.69
CA PHE A 80 -13.07 -0.01 3.83
C PHE A 80 -12.68 -0.74 5.13
N VAL A 81 -11.38 -0.80 5.44
CA VAL A 81 -10.88 -1.40 6.68
C VAL A 81 -11.42 -0.68 7.91
N LEU A 82 -11.41 0.67 7.90
CA LEU A 82 -11.94 1.46 9.00
C LEU A 82 -13.44 1.20 9.22
N PHE A 83 -14.21 1.15 8.14
CA PHE A 83 -15.63 0.86 8.19
C PHE A 83 -15.93 -0.56 8.70
N ALA A 84 -15.18 -1.56 8.23
CA ALA A 84 -15.30 -2.94 8.69
C ALA A 84 -15.00 -3.06 10.20
N HIS A 85 -13.98 -2.35 10.70
CA HIS A 85 -13.68 -2.29 12.12
C HIS A 85 -14.81 -1.65 12.94
N HIS A 86 -15.49 -0.63 12.39
CA HIS A 86 -16.62 0.01 13.07
C HIS A 86 -17.84 -0.92 13.22
N ILE A 87 -18.14 -1.73 12.21
CA ILE A 87 -19.27 -2.68 12.23
C ILE A 87 -18.95 -3.92 13.06
N ALA A 88 -17.71 -4.38 13.02
CA ALA A 88 -17.27 -5.61 13.68
C ALA A 88 -15.99 -5.35 14.49
N PRO A 89 -16.10 -4.70 15.67
CA PRO A 89 -14.95 -4.30 16.47
C PRO A 89 -14.15 -5.48 17.05
N ASN A 90 -14.76 -6.66 17.15
CA ASN A 90 -14.07 -7.89 17.58
C ASN A 90 -13.11 -8.47 16.52
N ILE A 91 -13.11 -7.93 15.30
CA ILE A 91 -12.05 -8.17 14.30
C ILE A 91 -10.83 -7.26 14.58
N GLY A 92 -10.70 -6.81 15.84
CA GLY A 92 -9.88 -5.70 16.37
C GLY A 92 -8.36 -5.82 16.28
N LYS A 93 -7.83 -6.53 15.28
CA LYS A 93 -6.43 -6.40 14.86
C LYS A 93 -6.26 -5.61 13.56
N ILE A 94 -7.30 -5.40 12.76
CA ILE A 94 -7.16 -4.82 11.40
C ILE A 94 -7.00 -3.29 11.41
N SER A 95 -7.49 -2.58 12.43
CA SER A 95 -7.48 -1.11 12.49
C SER A 95 -6.10 -0.49 12.69
N HIS A 96 -5.16 -1.20 13.33
CA HIS A 96 -3.78 -0.73 13.47
C HIS A 96 -2.92 -1.02 12.23
N ILE A 97 -3.38 -1.89 11.32
CA ILE A 97 -2.58 -2.41 10.19
C ILE A 97 -2.44 -1.39 9.05
N VAL A 98 -3.29 -0.36 9.05
CA VAL A 98 -3.50 0.52 7.90
C VAL A 98 -3.30 2.00 8.25
N PHE A 99 -3.18 2.29 9.54
CA PHE A 99 -2.99 3.65 10.02
C PHE A 99 -1.59 3.94 10.53
N PHE A 100 -0.81 2.93 10.92
CA PHE A 100 0.65 2.81 11.13
C PHE A 100 0.87 1.48 11.86
#